data_AF-A3CR15-F1
#
_entry.id   AF-A3CR15-F1
#
_cell.length_a   1.000
_cell.length_b   1.000
_cell.length_c   1.000
_cell.angle_alpha   90.00
_cell.angle_beta   90.00
_cell.angle_gamma   90.00
#
_symmetry.space_group_name_H-M   'P 1'
#
loop_
_entity.id
_entity.type
_entity.pdbx_description
1 polymer ?
#
loop_
_entity_poly.entity_id
_entity_poly.type
_entity_poly.pdbx_seq_one_letter_code
_entity_poly.pdbx_strand_id
1 'polypeptide(L)'
;MGLFAKNSRTGGFMDEIRCDEVSYLIWKWHPTGVKQGVGNRENAIRWGSSLRVKDGEVAVFVYKQKDGTLQDFIVGPYDQTIKTSNFPVLASIVGLAYEGGTPFPAEVYFINLAQIIQVKFAVPFFDVYDPRFLDFGVPVAVRGTINFKITDYKEFIKLHRLNTFNLDDFQKQIRDAVSRYAKHIVTNAPTENNIPVINLESKISQINETLEHDVVERLKENFGVTVSSLDIAAIEIDKSSQGYQQLMLVTKDVTTAKIQAETTDYVERIRIQREEGQYAQHKQTQSANLGAFQVEKQSEVGIAGADALGQMGANSSGTVSLGGDVGFNPAAMMAGMAVGGAVGQNIAGAMNNMMSGNSQQQSVVSPPPIPTTAYHIAVNGQASGPYDRNTLTQMSLSGQFLSSTLVWKPGMPEWMRADTVDDLKELFMPPVPPVE
;
A
#
# COMPACT_ATOMS: atom_id res chain seq x y z
N MET A 1 66.02 17.12 44.09
CA MET A 1 67.26 16.66 43.42
C MET A 1 67.15 15.16 43.27
N GLY A 2 66.88 14.52 42.14
CA GLY A 2 66.62 14.95 40.78
C GLY A 2 66.31 13.69 39.93
N LEU A 3 65.73 13.92 38.76
CA LEU A 3 66.05 13.22 37.51
C LEU A 3 65.70 11.72 37.38
N PHE A 4 64.41 11.40 37.34
CA PHE A 4 63.93 10.31 36.48
C PHE A 4 62.69 10.74 35.68
N ALA A 5 62.85 11.85 34.95
CA ALA A 5 61.98 12.12 33.80
C ALA A 5 62.37 11.13 32.71
N LYS A 6 61.58 10.08 32.55
CA LYS A 6 61.67 9.12 31.45
C LYS A 6 61.32 9.88 30.18
N ASN A 7 62.32 10.50 29.55
CA ASN A 7 62.21 11.09 28.23
C ASN A 7 61.82 9.99 27.24
N SER A 8 60.54 9.90 26.89
CA SER A 8 60.09 9.18 25.70
C SER A 8 60.52 9.99 24.48
N ARG A 9 61.80 9.86 24.10
CA ARG A 9 62.26 10.22 22.76
C ARG A 9 61.62 9.24 21.76
N THR A 10 60.37 9.47 21.37
CA THR A 10 59.69 8.78 20.26
C THR A 10 60.16 9.35 18.93
N GLY A 11 61.45 9.19 18.65
CA GLY A 11 62.07 9.50 17.37
C GLY A 11 62.70 8.24 16.78
N GLY A 12 61.90 7.20 16.52
CA GLY A 12 62.37 5.97 15.88
C GLY A 12 62.89 6.23 14.46
N PHE A 13 63.72 5.33 13.92
CA PHE A 13 64.24 5.40 12.54
C PHE A 13 63.22 5.04 11.46
N MET A 14 62.09 4.44 11.83
CA MET A 14 61.02 3.98 10.95
C MET A 14 59.66 4.33 11.58
N ASP A 15 58.64 4.49 10.75
CA ASP A 15 57.27 4.76 11.20
C ASP A 15 56.42 3.48 11.09
N GLU A 16 55.41 3.34 11.96
CA GLU A 16 54.39 2.30 11.86
C GLU A 16 53.10 2.94 11.32
N ILE A 17 52.75 2.59 10.09
CA ILE A 17 51.56 3.12 9.40
C ILE A 17 50.40 2.16 9.62
N ARG A 18 49.52 2.53 10.54
CA ARG A 18 48.30 1.79 10.86
C ARG A 18 47.25 2.75 11.41
N CYS A 19 45.98 2.37 11.31
CA CYS A 19 44.92 3.07 12.02
C CYS A 19 44.71 2.48 13.43
N ASP A 20 44.89 3.33 14.44
CA ASP A 20 44.67 2.99 15.85
C ASP A 20 43.26 3.38 16.35
N GLU A 21 42.45 4.04 15.53
CA GLU A 21 41.10 4.45 15.92
C GLU A 21 40.11 3.28 15.87
N VAL A 22 39.22 3.25 16.87
CA VAL A 22 38.21 2.18 17.02
C VAL A 22 36.98 2.45 16.16
N SER A 23 36.63 3.73 15.94
CA SER A 23 35.45 4.13 15.16
C SER A 23 35.81 5.30 14.26
N TYR A 24 35.91 5.03 12.96
CA TYR A 24 36.22 6.03 11.96
C TYR A 24 35.66 5.61 10.61
N LEU A 25 35.28 6.58 9.78
CA LEU A 25 34.98 6.33 8.37
C LEU A 25 36.20 6.60 7.50
N ILE A 26 36.85 7.74 7.74
CA ILE A 26 38.10 8.14 7.14
C ILE A 26 39.00 8.67 8.24
N TRP A 27 40.24 8.23 8.25
CA TRP A 27 41.24 8.70 9.19
C TRP A 27 42.54 9.04 8.46
N LYS A 28 43.03 10.26 8.63
CA LYS A 28 44.33 10.67 8.10
C LYS A 28 45.41 10.22 9.06
N TRP A 29 46.32 9.38 8.59
CA TRP A 29 47.47 8.96 9.40
C TRP A 29 48.45 10.11 9.57
N HIS A 30 49.05 10.18 10.75
CA HIS A 30 50.18 11.05 11.04
C HIS A 30 51.19 10.31 11.93
N PRO A 31 52.49 10.64 11.84
CA PRO A 31 53.50 10.01 12.68
C PRO A 31 53.25 10.24 14.17
N THR A 32 53.57 9.24 14.99
CA THR A 32 53.42 9.31 16.44
C THR A 32 54.22 10.49 17.01
N GLY A 33 53.58 11.31 17.86
CA GLY A 33 54.22 12.46 18.50
C GLY A 33 54.27 13.75 17.65
N VAL A 34 53.74 13.74 16.42
CA VAL A 34 53.54 14.94 15.60
C VAL A 34 52.11 15.44 15.78
N LYS A 35 51.94 16.73 16.09
CA LYS A 35 50.61 17.37 16.14
C LYS A 35 50.13 17.64 14.71
N GLN A 36 48.87 17.32 14.44
CA GLN A 36 48.22 17.59 13.16
C GLN A 36 48.26 19.08 12.82
N GLY A 37 48.62 19.44 11.58
CA GLY A 37 48.73 20.81 11.09
C GLY A 37 50.04 21.52 11.43
N VAL A 38 51.00 20.85 12.09
CA VAL A 38 52.27 21.48 12.54
C VAL A 38 53.49 20.84 11.87
N GLY A 39 54.05 21.59 10.90
CA GLY A 39 55.35 21.30 10.30
C GLY A 39 55.35 20.26 9.18
N ASN A 40 56.45 20.19 8.43
CA ASN A 40 56.59 19.33 7.23
C ASN A 40 56.66 17.83 7.53
N ARG A 41 56.65 17.42 8.81
CA ARG A 41 56.81 16.03 9.23
C ARG A 41 55.50 15.23 9.14
N GLU A 42 54.35 15.89 9.15
CA GLU A 42 53.04 15.22 9.15
C GLU A 42 52.85 14.28 7.95
N ASN A 43 53.37 14.67 6.78
CA ASN A 43 53.21 13.92 5.53
C ASN A 43 54.53 13.25 5.07
N ALA A 44 55.55 13.17 5.93
CA ALA A 44 56.87 12.64 5.56
C ALA A 44 57.04 11.20 6.03
N ILE A 45 56.94 10.23 5.10
CA ILE A 45 57.06 8.81 5.42
C ILE A 45 58.50 8.36 5.28
N ARG A 46 59.05 7.72 6.31
CA ARG A 46 60.41 7.17 6.27
C ARG A 46 60.48 5.87 5.49
N TRP A 47 61.57 5.66 4.77
CA TRP A 47 61.88 4.37 4.14
C TRP A 47 62.05 3.27 5.20
N GLY A 48 61.54 2.06 4.89
CA GLY A 48 61.56 0.94 5.83
C GLY A 48 60.42 0.94 6.85
N SER A 49 59.51 1.91 6.79
CA SER A 49 58.28 1.93 7.60
C SER A 49 57.39 0.71 7.31
N SER A 50 56.74 0.19 8.34
CA SER A 50 55.76 -0.90 8.20
C SER A 50 54.38 -0.34 7.89
N LEU A 51 53.65 -0.99 7.00
CA LEU A 51 52.24 -0.72 6.73
C LEU A 51 51.40 -1.90 7.21
N ARG A 52 50.45 -1.61 8.10
CA ARG A 52 49.42 -2.55 8.54
C ARG A 52 48.04 -2.00 8.21
N VAL A 53 47.30 -2.74 7.39
CA VAL A 53 45.90 -2.48 7.02
C VAL A 53 45.08 -3.68 7.50
N LYS A 54 44.06 -3.45 8.33
CA LYS A 54 43.22 -4.55 8.85
C LYS A 54 42.27 -5.03 7.76
N ASP A 55 41.69 -6.21 7.96
CA ASP A 55 40.62 -6.69 7.10
C ASP A 55 39.43 -5.72 7.13
N GLY A 56 38.80 -5.48 5.98
CA GLY A 56 37.74 -4.49 5.83
C GLY A 56 38.20 -3.02 5.87
N GLU A 57 39.49 -2.75 5.79
CA GLU A 57 40.06 -1.40 5.66
C GLU A 57 40.81 -1.25 4.33
N VAL A 58 40.90 -0.01 3.83
CA VAL A 58 41.78 0.33 2.70
C VAL A 58 42.65 1.52 3.07
N ALA A 59 43.96 1.40 2.81
CA ALA A 59 44.90 2.50 2.90
C ALA A 59 45.07 3.16 1.53
N VAL A 60 44.85 4.46 1.47
CA VAL A 60 44.98 5.31 0.29
C VAL A 60 46.20 6.18 0.47
N PHE A 61 47.16 6.03 -0.43
CA PHE A 61 48.35 6.87 -0.47
C PHE A 61 48.18 7.92 -1.55
N VAL A 62 48.29 9.19 -1.18
CA VAL A 62 48.12 10.33 -2.09
C VAL A 62 49.45 11.06 -2.25
N TYR A 63 49.90 11.17 -3.51
CA TYR A 63 51.18 11.75 -3.88
C TYR A 63 50.98 13.00 -4.75
N LYS A 64 51.72 14.06 -4.48
CA LYS A 64 51.76 15.27 -5.32
C LYS A 64 52.92 15.18 -6.31
N GLN A 65 52.65 15.20 -7.61
CA GLN A 65 53.64 15.32 -8.69
C GLN A 65 53.46 16.64 -9.46
N LYS A 66 54.43 16.98 -10.32
CA LYS A 66 54.38 18.18 -11.19
C LYS A 66 53.19 18.15 -12.16
N ASP A 67 52.78 16.97 -12.62
CA ASP A 67 51.73 16.79 -13.65
C ASP A 67 50.38 16.32 -13.08
N GLY A 68 50.22 16.23 -11.74
CA GLY A 68 48.96 15.84 -11.11
C GLY A 68 49.11 15.17 -9.75
N THR A 69 47.99 14.68 -9.23
CA THR A 69 47.93 13.89 -7.99
C THR A 69 47.75 12.42 -8.35
N LEU A 70 48.58 11.55 -7.79
CA LEU A 70 48.48 10.10 -7.98
C LEU A 70 48.03 9.42 -6.69
N GLN A 71 47.35 8.28 -6.85
CA GLN A 71 46.76 7.53 -5.74
C GLN A 71 47.08 6.05 -5.87
N ASP A 72 47.62 5.45 -4.80
CA ASP A 72 47.77 3.99 -4.65
C ASP A 72 46.81 3.49 -3.56
N PHE A 73 46.26 2.29 -3.78
CA PHE A 73 45.26 1.68 -2.88
C PHE A 73 45.75 0.32 -2.39
N ILE A 74 45.84 0.16 -1.08
CA ILE A 74 46.20 -1.11 -0.43
C ILE A 74 45.01 -1.60 0.38
N VAL A 75 44.36 -2.65 -0.11
CA VAL A 75 43.21 -3.29 0.57
C VAL A 75 43.76 -4.31 1.58
N GLY A 76 43.21 -4.30 2.79
CA GLY A 76 43.57 -5.26 3.82
C GLY A 76 43.00 -6.67 3.58
N PRO A 77 43.47 -7.67 4.34
CA PRO A 77 44.52 -7.58 5.35
C PRO A 77 45.92 -7.44 4.70
N TYR A 78 46.73 -6.51 5.21
CA TYR A 78 48.08 -6.29 4.74
C TYR A 78 48.99 -5.98 5.92
N ASP A 79 50.14 -6.64 6.03
CA ASP A 79 51.14 -6.38 7.07
C ASP A 79 52.54 -6.63 6.49
N GLN A 80 53.13 -5.58 5.90
CA GLN A 80 54.47 -5.65 5.31
C GLN A 80 55.19 -4.30 5.38
N THR A 81 56.51 -4.34 5.31
CA THR A 81 57.34 -3.15 5.11
C THR A 81 57.07 -2.52 3.75
N ILE A 82 56.99 -1.19 3.71
CA ILE A 82 56.84 -0.41 2.48
C ILE A 82 58.09 -0.60 1.62
N LYS A 83 57.90 -1.22 0.45
CA LYS A 83 58.91 -1.40 -0.60
C LYS A 83 58.42 -0.75 -1.88
N THR A 84 59.32 -0.20 -2.69
CA THR A 84 59.01 0.36 -4.02
C THR A 84 58.27 -0.62 -4.92
N SER A 85 58.53 -1.93 -4.79
CA SER A 85 57.83 -2.98 -5.53
C SER A 85 56.34 -3.09 -5.22
N ASN A 86 55.91 -2.66 -4.03
CA ASN A 86 54.54 -2.86 -3.54
C ASN A 86 53.61 -1.70 -3.93
N PHE A 87 54.16 -0.66 -4.57
CA PHE A 87 53.47 0.57 -4.94
C PHE A 87 53.89 0.93 -6.38
N PRO A 88 53.15 0.47 -7.40
CA PRO A 88 53.51 0.65 -8.81
C PRO A 88 53.73 2.12 -9.19
N VAL A 89 53.00 3.04 -8.56
CA VAL A 89 53.12 4.46 -8.83
C VAL A 89 54.31 5.09 -8.11
N LEU A 90 54.61 4.68 -6.87
CA LEU A 90 55.85 5.07 -6.18
C LEU A 90 57.11 4.63 -6.95
N ALA A 91 57.08 3.48 -7.64
CA ALA A 91 58.22 3.01 -8.43
C ALA A 91 58.64 4.02 -9.52
N SER A 92 57.70 4.77 -10.10
CA SER A 92 57.99 5.80 -11.11
C SER A 92 58.57 7.11 -10.53
N ILE A 93 58.31 7.41 -9.26
CA ILE A 93 58.84 8.59 -8.54
C ILE A 93 60.27 8.34 -8.04
N VAL A 94 60.57 7.10 -7.69
CA VAL A 94 61.84 6.74 -7.01
C VAL A 94 63.02 6.62 -7.98
N GLY A 95 62.77 6.59 -9.30
CA GLY A 95 63.78 6.37 -10.33
C GLY A 95 64.84 7.46 -10.55
N LEU A 96 64.95 8.50 -9.70
CA LEU A 96 65.90 9.60 -9.97
C LEU A 96 66.86 10.03 -8.84
N ALA A 97 66.69 9.68 -7.56
CA ALA A 97 67.66 10.14 -6.54
C ALA A 97 67.58 9.53 -5.12
N TYR A 98 66.84 8.45 -4.87
CA TYR A 98 66.50 8.03 -3.50
C TYR A 98 67.23 6.77 -3.00
N GLU A 99 68.49 6.58 -3.40
CA GLU A 99 69.42 5.68 -2.70
C GLU A 99 69.83 6.32 -1.36
N GLY A 100 69.11 5.99 -0.27
CA GLY A 100 69.60 6.28 1.09
C GLY A 100 68.61 6.96 2.05
N GLY A 101 67.47 6.34 2.33
CA GLY A 101 66.71 6.62 3.56
C GLY A 101 66.02 7.99 3.66
N THR A 102 65.98 8.79 2.59
CA THR A 102 65.34 10.12 2.62
C THR A 102 63.81 9.99 2.61
N PRO A 103 63.08 10.56 3.58
CA PRO A 103 61.62 10.47 3.66
C PRO A 103 60.94 10.95 2.38
N PHE A 104 59.89 10.24 1.95
CA PHE A 104 59.09 10.65 0.81
C PHE A 104 57.80 11.35 1.27
N PRO A 105 57.39 12.44 0.62
CA PRO A 105 56.17 13.15 0.97
C PRO A 105 54.93 12.41 0.43
N ALA A 106 54.06 11.94 1.32
CA ALA A 106 52.80 11.31 0.96
C ALA A 106 51.75 11.50 2.08
N GLU A 107 50.49 11.70 1.69
CA GLU A 107 49.36 11.68 2.62
C GLU A 107 48.77 10.27 2.64
N VAL A 108 48.53 9.71 3.83
CA VAL A 108 47.94 8.37 3.98
C VAL A 108 46.59 8.50 4.65
N TYR A 109 45.56 7.96 4.01
CA TYR A 109 44.21 7.90 4.53
C TYR A 109 43.77 6.45 4.69
N PHE A 110 43.23 6.11 5.85
CA PHE A 110 42.55 4.85 6.07
C PHE A 110 41.05 5.07 5.88
N ILE A 111 40.41 4.21 5.10
CA ILE A 111 38.95 4.18 4.93
C ILE A 111 38.44 2.85 5.46
N ASN A 112 37.42 2.92 6.33
CA ASN A 112 36.76 1.76 6.88
C ASN A 112 35.62 1.32 5.96
N LEU A 113 35.70 0.10 5.42
CA LEU A 113 34.71 -0.49 4.52
C LEU A 113 33.77 -1.46 5.26
N ALA A 114 34.19 -2.00 6.40
CA ALA A 114 33.40 -2.94 7.20
C ALA A 114 32.40 -2.26 8.14
N GLN A 115 32.69 -1.04 8.58
CA GLN A 115 31.87 -0.35 9.57
C GLN A 115 30.57 0.16 8.95
N ILE A 116 29.44 -0.28 9.52
CA ILE A 116 28.13 0.30 9.26
C ILE A 116 27.96 1.52 10.15
N ILE A 117 27.67 2.66 9.53
CA ILE A 117 27.41 3.92 10.22
C ILE A 117 25.91 4.10 10.36
N GLN A 118 25.47 4.26 11.61
CA GLN A 118 24.11 4.60 11.94
C GLN A 118 23.95 6.11 12.10
N VAL A 119 22.99 6.70 11.40
CA VAL A 119 22.59 8.10 11.55
C VAL A 119 21.09 8.16 11.85
N LYS A 120 20.75 8.80 12.96
CA LYS A 120 19.35 9.09 13.31
C LYS A 120 18.92 10.39 12.64
N PHE A 121 17.75 10.39 12.03
CA PHE A 121 17.16 11.57 11.41
C PHE A 121 15.77 11.84 11.97
N ALA A 122 15.40 13.12 11.95
CA ALA A 122 14.09 13.57 12.32
C ALA A 122 13.69 14.73 11.40
N VAL A 123 12.40 14.75 11.05
CA VAL A 123 11.75 15.86 10.39
C VAL A 123 10.83 16.48 11.45
N PRO A 124 11.08 17.73 11.88
CA PRO A 124 10.21 18.41 12.83
C PRO A 124 8.82 18.63 12.22
N PHE A 125 7.82 18.94 13.02
CA PHE A 125 6.44 19.12 12.56
C PHE A 125 6.34 20.01 11.30
N PHE A 126 5.68 19.47 10.27
CA PHE A 126 5.32 20.16 9.04
C PHE A 126 3.89 19.80 8.65
N ASP A 127 3.23 20.71 7.94
CA ASP A 127 1.83 20.50 7.55
C ASP A 127 1.71 19.51 6.38
N VAL A 128 0.80 18.56 6.54
CA VAL A 128 0.38 17.60 5.52
C VAL A 128 -1.11 17.74 5.30
N TYR A 129 -1.55 17.69 4.05
CA TYR A 129 -2.92 17.94 3.65
C TYR A 129 -3.55 16.68 3.08
N ASP A 130 -4.81 16.42 3.42
CA ASP A 130 -5.58 15.35 2.78
C ASP A 130 -6.10 15.88 1.42
N PRO A 131 -5.95 15.15 0.31
CA PRO A 131 -6.40 15.61 -1.01
C PRO A 131 -7.89 15.96 -1.05
N ARG A 132 -8.69 15.36 -0.17
CA ARG A 132 -10.13 15.60 -0.06
C ARG A 132 -10.44 16.88 0.72
N PHE A 133 -9.50 17.36 1.55
CA PHE A 133 -9.69 18.47 2.47
C PHE A 133 -8.39 19.30 2.58
N LEU A 134 -8.11 20.07 1.54
CA LEU A 134 -6.88 20.88 1.44
C LEU A 134 -6.84 22.06 2.41
N ASP A 135 -7.96 22.42 3.02
CA ASP A 135 -8.04 23.53 3.98
C ASP A 135 -7.50 23.17 5.38
N PHE A 136 -7.35 21.87 5.67
CA PHE A 136 -6.94 21.37 6.98
C PHE A 136 -5.51 20.81 6.94
N GLY A 137 -4.54 21.69 7.20
CA GLY A 137 -3.15 21.29 7.40
C GLY A 137 -2.98 20.57 8.74
N VAL A 138 -2.53 19.33 8.70
CA VAL A 138 -2.25 18.53 9.89
C VAL A 138 -0.74 18.49 10.12
N PRO A 139 -0.24 18.98 11.26
CA PRO A 139 1.18 18.89 11.58
C PRO A 139 1.58 17.43 11.80
N VAL A 140 2.59 16.99 11.06
CA VAL A 140 3.18 15.66 11.13
C VAL A 140 4.69 15.77 11.33
N ALA A 141 5.25 14.95 12.22
CA ALA A 141 6.68 14.79 12.40
C ALA A 141 7.10 13.36 12.03
N VAL A 142 8.34 13.20 11.56
CA VAL A 142 8.87 11.90 11.13
C VAL A 142 10.17 11.64 11.86
N ARG A 143 10.37 10.42 12.35
CA ARG A 143 11.61 9.99 12.99
C ARG A 143 12.05 8.68 12.42
N GLY A 144 13.34 8.54 12.19
CA GLY A 144 13.89 7.32 11.61
C GLY A 144 15.39 7.20 11.78
N THR A 145 15.91 6.11 11.25
CA THR A 145 17.33 5.78 11.27
C THR A 145 17.75 5.32 9.89
N ILE A 146 18.92 5.74 9.45
CA ILE A 146 19.58 5.24 8.25
C ILE A 146 20.90 4.60 8.64
N ASN A 147 21.16 3.42 8.08
CA ASN A 147 22.41 2.71 8.19
C ASN A 147 23.08 2.68 6.82
N PHE A 148 24.32 3.13 6.72
CA PHE A 148 25.07 3.11 5.46
C PHE A 148 26.52 2.65 5.67
N LYS A 149 27.18 2.29 4.56
CA LYS A 149 28.60 1.92 4.52
C LYS A 149 29.24 2.38 3.22
N ILE A 150 30.56 2.37 3.15
CA ILE A 150 31.30 2.61 1.91
C ILE A 150 31.60 1.25 1.25
N THR A 151 31.09 1.05 0.04
CA THR A 151 31.41 -0.14 -0.78
C THR A 151 32.39 0.22 -1.89
N ASP A 152 32.11 1.30 -2.64
CA ASP A 152 33.03 1.82 -3.66
C ASP A 152 33.84 2.99 -3.10
N TYR A 153 35.01 2.67 -2.54
CA TYR A 153 35.92 3.67 -2.00
C TYR A 153 36.52 4.57 -3.07
N LYS A 154 36.61 4.14 -4.34
CA LYS A 154 37.18 4.95 -5.42
C LYS A 154 36.20 6.05 -5.84
N GLU A 155 34.93 5.69 -5.99
CA GLU A 155 33.85 6.66 -6.24
C GLU A 155 33.73 7.64 -5.07
N PHE A 156 33.74 7.13 -3.83
CA PHE A 156 33.69 7.95 -2.63
C PHE A 156 34.80 9.03 -2.61
N ILE A 157 36.05 8.67 -2.93
CA ILE A 157 37.20 9.60 -2.97
C ILE A 157 37.09 10.63 -4.11
N LYS A 158 36.45 10.28 -5.23
CA LYS A 158 36.19 11.24 -6.32
C LYS A 158 35.19 12.31 -5.89
N LEU A 159 34.18 11.91 -5.12
CA LEU A 159 33.12 12.80 -4.63
C LEU A 159 33.56 13.64 -3.42
N HIS A 160 34.46 13.12 -2.57
CA HIS A 160 34.86 13.76 -1.31
C HIS A 160 36.34 14.11 -1.27
N ARG A 161 36.65 15.33 -0.80
CA ARG A 161 38.03 15.74 -0.53
C ARG A 161 38.50 15.20 0.82
N LEU A 162 39.41 14.23 0.79
CA LEU A 162 39.91 13.52 1.99
C LEU A 162 40.60 14.43 3.02
N ASN A 163 41.23 15.52 2.58
CA ASN A 163 42.02 16.39 3.45
C ASN A 163 41.23 17.23 4.45
N THR A 164 39.95 17.47 4.19
CA THR A 164 39.04 18.22 5.06
C THR A 164 37.86 17.37 5.53
N PHE A 165 37.96 16.05 5.38
CA PHE A 165 36.87 15.15 5.71
C PHE A 165 36.68 15.07 7.23
N ASN A 166 35.44 15.27 7.67
CA ASN A 166 35.02 15.10 9.05
C ASN A 166 33.77 14.21 9.07
N LEU A 167 33.80 13.16 9.88
CA LEU A 167 32.72 12.18 9.98
C LEU A 167 31.42 12.82 10.47
N ASP A 168 31.48 13.67 11.50
CA ASP A 168 30.31 14.29 12.08
C ASP A 168 29.61 15.19 11.06
N ASP A 169 30.37 16.01 10.33
CA ASP A 169 29.83 16.88 9.29
C ASP A 169 29.23 16.10 8.13
N PHE A 170 29.87 15.01 7.73
CA PHE A 170 29.32 14.10 6.72
C PHE A 170 28.01 13.45 7.20
N GLN A 171 27.94 12.98 8.45
CA GLN A 171 26.70 12.48 9.05
C GLN A 171 25.61 13.55 9.09
N LYS A 172 25.96 14.84 9.31
CA LYS A 172 24.98 15.94 9.22
C LYS A 172 24.43 16.08 7.80
N GLN A 173 25.29 16.06 6.79
CA GLN A 173 24.87 16.18 5.39
C GLN A 173 23.93 15.04 4.97
N ILE A 174 24.26 13.80 5.34
CA ILE A 174 23.41 12.63 5.10
C ILE A 174 22.06 12.79 5.81
N ARG A 175 22.07 13.17 7.10
CA ARG A 175 20.84 13.41 7.87
C ARG A 175 19.96 14.47 7.21
N ASP A 176 20.54 15.60 6.79
CA ASP A 176 19.79 16.70 6.19
C ASP A 176 19.22 16.33 4.82
N ALA A 177 19.94 15.52 4.04
CA ALA A 177 19.45 14.97 2.78
C ALA A 177 18.28 14.00 3.00
N VAL A 178 18.44 13.03 3.90
CA VAL A 178 17.39 12.04 4.21
C VAL A 178 16.16 12.72 4.82
N SER A 179 16.32 13.66 5.74
CA SER A 179 15.20 14.45 6.28
C SER A 179 14.44 15.21 5.19
N ARG A 180 15.12 15.71 4.16
CA ARG A 180 14.48 16.38 3.03
C ARG A 180 13.65 15.41 2.19
N TYR A 181 14.19 14.23 1.87
CA TYR A 181 13.46 13.20 1.13
C TYR A 181 12.29 12.65 1.94
N ALA A 182 12.49 12.35 3.22
CA ALA A 182 11.43 11.90 4.12
C ALA A 182 10.28 12.91 4.21
N LYS A 183 10.61 14.22 4.31
CA LYS A 183 9.59 15.27 4.25
C LYS A 183 8.81 15.24 2.94
N HIS A 184 9.50 15.16 1.80
CA HIS A 184 8.86 15.12 0.49
C HIS A 184 7.88 13.94 0.34
N ILE A 185 8.35 12.73 0.65
CA ILE A 185 7.55 11.51 0.54
C ILE A 185 6.34 11.56 1.48
N VAL A 186 6.52 11.96 2.75
CA VAL A 186 5.41 12.01 3.70
C VAL A 186 4.41 13.13 3.38
N THR A 187 4.86 14.28 2.89
CA THR A 187 3.96 15.34 2.41
C THR A 187 3.10 14.87 1.24
N ASN A 188 3.66 14.08 0.32
CA ASN A 188 2.96 13.65 -0.90
C ASN A 188 2.24 12.30 -0.76
N ALA A 189 2.53 11.53 0.29
CA ALA A 189 1.94 10.22 0.52
C ALA A 189 0.40 10.22 0.45
N PRO A 190 -0.34 11.23 0.96
CA PRO A 190 -1.79 11.25 0.82
C PRO A 190 -2.28 11.33 -0.61
N THR A 191 -1.60 12.11 -1.46
CA THR A 191 -1.97 12.31 -2.86
C THR A 191 -1.54 11.14 -3.73
N GLU A 192 -0.30 10.70 -3.59
CA GLU A 192 0.30 9.69 -4.47
C GLU A 192 -0.15 8.26 -4.14
N ASN A 193 -0.37 7.97 -2.85
CA ASN A 193 -0.74 6.63 -2.37
C ASN A 193 -2.20 6.53 -1.93
N ASN A 194 -2.98 7.61 -2.08
CA ASN A 194 -4.37 7.69 -1.62
C ASN A 194 -4.52 7.32 -0.13
N ILE A 195 -3.58 7.80 0.71
CA ILE A 195 -3.53 7.53 2.15
C ILE A 195 -4.14 8.72 2.89
N PRO A 196 -5.29 8.56 3.58
CA PRO A 196 -5.79 9.61 4.46
C PRO A 196 -4.74 10.04 5.49
N VAL A 197 -4.60 11.33 5.76
CA VAL A 197 -3.56 11.85 6.68
C VAL A 197 -3.65 11.20 8.06
N ILE A 198 -4.87 10.97 8.56
CA ILE A 198 -5.14 10.30 9.83
C ILE A 198 -4.63 8.84 9.89
N ASN A 199 -4.38 8.23 8.73
CA ASN A 199 -3.94 6.84 8.61
C ASN A 199 -2.43 6.72 8.34
N LEU A 200 -1.67 7.82 8.25
CA LEU A 200 -0.23 7.79 8.00
C LEU A 200 0.52 6.95 9.04
N GLU A 201 0.12 7.05 10.33
CA GLU A 201 0.65 6.24 11.44
C GLU A 201 0.55 4.73 11.15
N SER A 202 -0.50 4.28 10.46
CA SER A 202 -0.74 2.85 10.15
C SER A 202 -0.08 2.38 8.86
N LYS A 203 0.47 3.29 8.05
CA LYS A 203 1.02 3.02 6.70
C LYS A 203 2.52 3.26 6.60
N ILE A 204 3.22 3.22 7.73
CA ILE A 204 4.68 3.43 7.79
C ILE A 204 5.43 2.48 6.85
N SER A 205 5.06 1.20 6.76
CA SER A 205 5.74 0.23 5.88
C SER A 205 5.74 0.68 4.41
N GLN A 206 4.57 1.06 3.90
CA GLN A 206 4.41 1.50 2.51
C GLN A 206 5.21 2.79 2.25
N ILE A 207 5.18 3.73 3.19
CA ILE A 207 5.94 5.00 3.09
C ILE A 207 7.46 4.73 3.16
N ASN A 208 7.89 3.79 4.00
CA ASN A 208 9.28 3.42 4.16
C ASN A 208 9.85 2.81 2.88
N GLU A 209 9.09 1.92 2.22
CA GLU A 209 9.48 1.31 0.95
C GLU A 209 9.71 2.36 -0.14
N THR A 210 8.81 3.34 -0.28
CA THR A 210 8.98 4.44 -1.24
C THR A 210 10.19 5.31 -0.90
N LEU A 211 10.36 5.64 0.38
CA LEU A 211 11.49 6.46 0.83
C LEU A 211 12.83 5.74 0.62
N GLU A 212 12.91 4.45 0.94
CA GLU A 212 14.12 3.65 0.80
C GLU A 212 14.58 3.57 -0.65
N HIS A 213 13.65 3.32 -1.57
CA HIS A 213 13.93 3.30 -3.01
C HIS A 213 14.64 4.57 -3.48
N ASP A 214 14.06 5.74 -3.18
CA ASP A 214 14.59 7.03 -3.63
C ASP A 214 15.91 7.39 -2.93
N VAL A 215 16.02 7.10 -1.64
CA VAL A 215 17.21 7.44 -0.84
C VAL A 215 18.41 6.59 -1.24
N VAL A 216 18.22 5.29 -1.53
CA VAL A 216 19.30 4.37 -1.94
C VAL A 216 20.01 4.87 -3.20
N GLU A 217 19.25 5.22 -4.24
CA GLU A 217 19.81 5.71 -5.51
C GLU A 217 20.52 7.05 -5.31
N ARG A 218 19.85 8.01 -4.67
CA ARG A 218 20.37 9.37 -4.49
C ARG A 218 21.60 9.43 -3.59
N LEU A 219 21.68 8.60 -2.55
CA LEU A 219 22.84 8.57 -1.67
C LEU A 219 24.05 7.92 -2.33
N LYS A 220 23.83 6.92 -3.17
CA LYS A 220 24.90 6.33 -3.96
C LYS A 220 25.49 7.34 -4.94
N GLU A 221 24.66 8.03 -5.72
CA GLU A 221 25.12 9.00 -6.73
C GLU A 221 25.79 10.24 -6.12
N ASN A 222 25.17 10.84 -5.09
CA ASN A 222 25.63 12.13 -4.57
C ASN A 222 26.72 11.98 -3.52
N PHE A 223 26.71 10.89 -2.75
CA PHE A 223 27.60 10.70 -1.61
C PHE A 223 28.49 9.46 -1.72
N GLY A 224 28.36 8.61 -2.75
CA GLY A 224 29.21 7.43 -2.92
C GLY A 224 29.07 6.41 -1.80
N VAL A 225 27.93 6.39 -1.10
CA VAL A 225 27.66 5.46 0.00
C VAL A 225 26.58 4.46 -0.38
N THR A 226 26.68 3.25 0.18
CA THR A 226 25.65 2.21 0.05
C THR A 226 24.80 2.22 1.30
N VAL A 227 23.49 2.37 1.13
CA VAL A 227 22.52 2.24 2.21
C VAL A 227 22.33 0.75 2.51
N SER A 228 22.50 0.39 3.78
CA SER A 228 22.28 -0.98 4.27
C SER A 228 20.86 -1.17 4.77
N SER A 229 20.29 -0.17 5.45
CA SER A 229 18.88 -0.13 5.81
C SER A 229 18.43 1.31 6.01
N LEU A 230 17.13 1.55 5.77
CA LEU A 230 16.46 2.80 6.09
C LEU A 230 15.13 2.48 6.76
N ASP A 231 14.93 3.00 7.96
CA ASP A 231 13.80 2.64 8.80
C ASP A 231 13.14 3.88 9.39
N ILE A 232 11.88 4.14 9.01
CA ILE A 232 11.01 5.09 9.68
C ILE A 232 10.53 4.45 10.99
N ALA A 233 10.99 4.99 12.12
CA ALA A 233 10.63 4.52 13.45
C ALA A 233 9.23 4.98 13.87
N ALA A 234 8.86 6.22 13.52
CA ALA A 234 7.56 6.77 13.84
C ALA A 234 7.20 7.93 12.90
N ILE A 235 5.90 8.01 12.60
CA ILE A 235 5.26 9.20 12.04
C ILE A 235 4.31 9.71 13.12
N GLU A 236 4.59 10.87 13.70
CA GLU A 236 3.82 11.45 14.80
C GLU A 236 2.86 12.49 14.24
N ILE A 237 1.55 12.27 14.42
CA ILE A 237 0.52 13.25 14.04
C ILE A 237 0.17 14.09 15.26
N ASP A 238 0.19 15.42 15.14
CA ASP A 238 -0.26 16.30 16.23
C ASP A 238 -1.79 16.30 16.36
N LYS A 239 -2.28 15.39 17.20
CA LYS A 239 -3.71 15.22 17.52
C LYS A 239 -4.31 16.41 18.28
N SER A 240 -3.48 17.29 18.83
CA SER A 240 -3.92 18.50 19.55
C SER A 240 -4.10 19.70 18.62
N SER A 241 -3.59 19.64 17.39
CA SER A 241 -3.68 20.72 16.42
C SER A 241 -5.12 20.99 15.97
N GLN A 242 -5.41 22.26 15.67
CA GLN A 242 -6.71 22.68 15.13
C GLN A 242 -7.02 21.97 13.80
N GLY A 243 -6.03 21.83 12.92
CA GLY A 243 -6.19 21.17 11.63
C GLY A 243 -6.57 19.69 11.76
N TYR A 244 -5.96 18.96 12.69
CA TYR A 244 -6.35 17.57 12.97
C TYR A 244 -7.78 17.47 13.49
N GLN A 245 -8.16 18.33 14.45
CA GLN A 245 -9.49 18.30 15.05
C GLN A 245 -10.57 18.61 14.00
N GLN A 246 -10.37 19.62 13.17
CA GLN A 246 -11.30 19.98 12.09
C GLN A 246 -11.41 18.88 11.03
N LEU A 247 -10.28 18.31 10.59
CA LEU A 247 -10.27 17.18 9.66
C LEU A 247 -11.03 15.98 10.21
N MET A 248 -10.85 15.67 11.50
CA MET A 248 -11.53 14.57 12.17
C MET A 248 -13.04 14.82 12.28
N LEU A 249 -13.48 16.05 12.56
CA LEU A 249 -14.90 16.40 12.60
C LEU A 249 -15.54 16.18 11.24
N VAL A 250 -14.99 16.75 10.17
CA VAL A 250 -15.54 16.60 8.81
C VAL A 250 -15.50 15.14 8.37
N THR A 251 -14.43 14.41 8.69
CA THR A 251 -14.32 12.99 8.34
C THR A 251 -15.38 12.15 9.07
N LYS A 252 -15.61 12.41 10.36
CA LYS A 252 -16.65 11.72 11.15
C LYS A 252 -18.06 12.03 10.63
N ASP A 253 -18.34 13.29 10.32
CA ASP A 253 -19.64 13.73 9.83
C ASP A 253 -19.94 13.11 8.46
N VAL A 254 -18.98 13.15 7.53
CA VAL A 254 -19.10 12.53 6.21
C VAL A 254 -19.27 11.01 6.32
N THR A 255 -18.50 10.35 7.20
CA THR A 255 -18.62 8.90 7.41
C THR A 255 -19.99 8.55 7.99
N THR A 256 -20.48 9.33 8.96
CA THR A 256 -21.80 9.15 9.56
C THR A 256 -22.91 9.34 8.54
N ALA A 257 -22.85 10.43 7.76
CA ALA A 257 -23.81 10.71 6.71
C ALA A 257 -23.82 9.62 5.63
N LYS A 258 -22.64 9.11 5.25
CA LYS A 258 -22.52 7.99 4.30
C LYS A 258 -23.19 6.73 4.84
N ILE A 259 -22.89 6.34 6.09
CA ILE A 259 -23.51 5.18 6.72
C ILE A 259 -25.03 5.35 6.79
N GLN A 260 -25.52 6.54 7.14
CA GLN A 260 -26.96 6.83 7.17
C GLN A 260 -27.59 6.72 5.78
N ALA A 261 -26.96 7.26 4.74
CA ALA A 261 -27.42 7.16 3.37
C ALA A 261 -27.46 5.71 2.88
N GLU A 262 -26.40 4.93 3.12
CA GLU A 262 -26.33 3.51 2.79
C GLU A 262 -27.38 2.69 3.57
N THR A 263 -27.60 3.02 4.85
CA THR A 263 -28.65 2.39 5.67
C THR A 263 -30.05 2.72 5.14
N THR A 264 -30.29 3.97 4.76
CA THR A 264 -31.58 4.40 4.21
C THR A 264 -31.85 3.71 2.88
N ASP A 265 -30.86 3.69 1.99
CA ASP A 265 -30.90 3.00 0.71
C ASP A 265 -31.10 1.48 0.88
N TYR A 266 -30.45 0.86 1.86
CA TYR A 266 -30.69 -0.53 2.24
C TYR A 266 -32.14 -0.76 2.71
N VAL A 267 -32.67 0.09 3.59
CA VAL A 267 -34.05 -0.01 4.09
C VAL A 267 -35.06 0.15 2.95
N GLU A 268 -34.85 1.12 2.05
CA GLU A 268 -35.71 1.33 0.89
C GLU A 268 -35.66 0.15 -0.07
N ARG A 269 -34.49 -0.44 -0.34
CA ARG A 269 -34.39 -1.68 -1.13
C ARG A 269 -35.20 -2.82 -0.52
N ILE A 270 -35.12 -3.01 0.80
CA ILE A 270 -35.89 -4.04 1.51
C ILE A 270 -37.40 -3.73 1.47
N ARG A 271 -37.78 -2.45 1.48
CA ARG A 271 -39.17 -2.03 1.34
C ARG A 271 -39.70 -2.33 -0.06
N ILE A 272 -38.98 -1.91 -1.11
CA ILE A 272 -39.31 -2.18 -2.51
C ILE A 272 -39.43 -3.69 -2.74
N GLN A 273 -38.47 -4.50 -2.25
CA GLN A 273 -38.54 -5.95 -2.35
C GLN A 273 -39.79 -6.54 -1.68
N ARG A 274 -40.20 -6.01 -0.51
CA ARG A 274 -41.43 -6.44 0.15
C ARG A 274 -42.68 -6.06 -0.64
N GLU A 275 -42.74 -4.83 -1.16
CA GLU A 275 -43.86 -4.33 -1.96
C GLU A 275 -43.99 -5.11 -3.29
N GLU A 276 -42.89 -5.31 -4.01
CA GLU A 276 -42.80 -6.13 -5.22
C GLU A 276 -43.18 -7.60 -4.94
N GLY A 277 -42.72 -8.17 -3.82
CA GLY A 277 -43.06 -9.52 -3.40
C GLY A 277 -44.56 -9.68 -3.09
N GLN A 278 -45.16 -8.71 -2.39
CA GLN A 278 -46.60 -8.68 -2.17
C GLN A 278 -47.36 -8.52 -3.48
N TYR A 279 -46.91 -7.61 -4.36
CA TYR A 279 -47.52 -7.40 -5.67
C TYR A 279 -47.49 -8.68 -6.52
N ALA A 280 -46.37 -9.40 -6.54
CA ALA A 280 -46.22 -10.67 -7.23
C ALA A 280 -47.18 -11.73 -6.66
N GLN A 281 -47.31 -11.83 -5.32
CA GLN A 281 -48.28 -12.74 -4.70
C GLN A 281 -49.74 -12.37 -5.03
N HIS A 282 -50.07 -11.08 -5.02
CA HIS A 282 -51.40 -10.60 -5.42
C HIS A 282 -51.68 -10.96 -6.88
N LYS A 283 -50.75 -10.69 -7.80
CA LYS A 283 -50.87 -11.05 -9.20
C LYS A 283 -50.97 -12.56 -9.42
N GLN A 284 -50.18 -13.36 -8.69
CA GLN A 284 -50.25 -14.81 -8.74
C GLN A 284 -51.62 -15.32 -8.26
N THR A 285 -52.14 -14.79 -7.15
CA THR A 285 -53.44 -15.17 -6.61
C THR A 285 -54.58 -14.78 -7.56
N GLN A 286 -54.51 -13.60 -8.18
CA GLN A 286 -55.44 -13.17 -9.23
C GLN A 286 -55.37 -14.10 -10.44
N SER A 287 -54.16 -14.51 -10.87
CA SER A 287 -53.97 -15.43 -12.00
C SER A 287 -54.45 -16.85 -11.69
N ALA A 288 -54.30 -17.32 -10.46
CA ALA A 288 -54.79 -18.63 -10.03
C ALA A 288 -56.32 -18.65 -9.87
N ASN A 289 -56.93 -17.52 -9.52
CA ASN A 289 -58.37 -17.37 -9.33
C ASN A 289 -59.02 -16.51 -10.43
N LEU A 290 -58.55 -16.64 -11.68
CA LEU A 290 -59.01 -15.83 -12.82
C LEU A 290 -60.53 -15.75 -12.95
N GLY A 291 -61.24 -16.86 -12.74
CA GLY A 291 -62.71 -16.90 -12.83
C GLY A 291 -63.41 -16.02 -11.79
N ALA A 292 -62.95 -16.04 -10.54
CA ALA A 292 -63.50 -15.20 -9.47
C ALA A 292 -63.09 -13.72 -9.63
N PHE A 293 -61.82 -13.48 -9.99
CA PHE A 293 -61.30 -12.13 -10.23
C PHE A 293 -61.98 -11.43 -11.41
N GLN A 294 -62.32 -12.17 -12.47
CA GLN A 294 -63.03 -11.61 -13.62
C GLN A 294 -64.47 -11.21 -13.27
N VAL A 295 -65.16 -11.99 -12.44
CA VAL A 295 -66.49 -11.64 -11.91
C VAL A 295 -66.42 -10.41 -10.99
N GLU A 296 -65.42 -10.36 -10.11
CA GLU A 296 -65.20 -9.23 -9.21
C GLU A 296 -64.92 -7.94 -9.99
N LYS A 297 -64.00 -7.99 -10.97
CA LYS A 297 -63.74 -6.84 -11.84
C LYS A 297 -64.96 -6.45 -12.65
N GLN A 298 -65.70 -7.40 -13.22
CA GLN A 298 -66.97 -7.12 -13.92
C GLN A 298 -68.00 -6.43 -13.02
N SER A 299 -68.12 -6.86 -11.76
CA SER A 299 -68.99 -6.23 -10.77
C SER A 299 -68.54 -4.81 -10.45
N GLU A 300 -67.23 -4.58 -10.31
CA GLU A 300 -66.67 -3.26 -10.01
C GLU A 300 -66.89 -2.26 -11.17
N VAL A 301 -66.64 -2.66 -12.43
CA VAL A 301 -67.01 -1.81 -13.58
C VAL A 301 -68.53 -1.65 -13.72
N GLY A 302 -69.32 -2.65 -13.36
CA GLY A 302 -70.78 -2.57 -13.35
C GLY A 302 -71.32 -1.56 -12.34
N ILE A 303 -70.77 -1.55 -11.13
CA ILE A 303 -71.08 -0.57 -10.08
C ILE A 303 -70.61 0.82 -10.50
N ALA A 304 -69.38 0.98 -10.96
CA ALA A 304 -68.87 2.27 -11.44
C ALA A 304 -69.68 2.82 -12.62
N GLY A 305 -70.14 1.94 -13.52
CA GLY A 305 -71.07 2.29 -14.60
C GLY A 305 -72.45 2.70 -14.10
N ALA A 306 -72.99 2.01 -13.09
CA ALA A 306 -74.26 2.36 -12.45
C ALA A 306 -74.18 3.67 -11.65
N ASP A 307 -73.08 3.93 -10.96
CA ASP A 307 -72.81 5.20 -10.28
C ASP A 307 -72.64 6.35 -11.27
N ALA A 308 -71.93 6.13 -12.38
CA ALA A 308 -71.83 7.12 -13.45
C ALA A 308 -73.21 7.41 -14.08
N LEU A 309 -74.05 6.39 -14.26
CA LEU A 309 -75.42 6.54 -14.77
C LEU A 309 -76.34 7.21 -13.75
N GLY A 310 -76.18 6.90 -12.46
CA GLY A 310 -76.91 7.50 -11.35
C GLY A 310 -76.54 8.98 -11.15
N GLN A 311 -75.26 9.34 -11.29
CA GLN A 311 -74.81 10.72 -11.30
C GLN A 311 -75.22 11.47 -12.57
N MET A 312 -75.29 10.80 -13.72
CA MET A 312 -75.86 11.36 -14.94
C MET A 312 -77.37 11.63 -14.79
N GLY A 313 -78.09 10.76 -14.07
CA GLY A 313 -79.50 10.98 -13.68
C GLY A 313 -79.69 12.04 -12.59
N ALA A 314 -78.70 12.25 -11.71
CA ALA A 314 -78.74 13.27 -10.66
C ALA A 314 -78.34 14.67 -11.17
N ASN A 315 -77.46 14.75 -12.16
CA ASN A 315 -77.06 16.01 -12.82
C ASN A 315 -78.00 16.43 -13.97
N SER A 316 -79.02 15.62 -14.30
CA SER A 316 -80.15 16.01 -15.14
C SER A 316 -81.36 16.43 -14.28
N SER A 317 -81.19 17.50 -13.51
CA SER A 317 -82.31 18.29 -12.97
C SER A 317 -83.00 19.01 -14.13
N GLY A 318 -84.05 18.41 -14.69
CA GLY A 318 -84.84 19.02 -15.75
C GLY A 318 -85.85 18.08 -16.40
N THR A 319 -87.01 17.92 -15.75
CA THR A 319 -88.31 17.50 -16.35
C THR A 319 -88.27 16.41 -17.42
N VAL A 320 -88.42 15.15 -16.99
CA VAL A 320 -88.82 14.05 -17.87
C VAL A 320 -90.32 14.19 -18.18
N SER A 321 -90.64 14.60 -19.41
CA SER A 321 -92.00 14.58 -19.97
C SER A 321 -92.30 13.18 -20.50
N LEU A 322 -93.30 12.50 -19.91
CA LEU A 322 -93.74 11.14 -20.27
C LEU A 322 -94.64 11.09 -21.52
N GLY A 323 -94.19 11.65 -22.63
CA GLY A 323 -94.93 11.56 -23.89
C GLY A 323 -94.10 11.92 -25.11
N GLY A 324 -93.87 10.94 -25.99
CA GLY A 324 -93.31 11.14 -27.32
C GLY A 324 -91.83 10.80 -27.45
N ASP A 325 -91.58 9.63 -28.03
CA ASP A 325 -90.48 9.31 -28.95
C ASP A 325 -89.09 9.92 -28.65
N VAL A 326 -88.32 9.29 -27.75
CA VAL A 326 -86.85 9.37 -27.79
C VAL A 326 -86.29 7.96 -27.55
N GLY A 327 -85.74 7.41 -28.62
CA GLY A 327 -85.29 6.03 -28.72
C GLY A 327 -84.18 5.67 -27.73
N PHE A 328 -84.46 4.64 -26.95
CA PHE A 328 -83.42 3.72 -26.49
C PHE A 328 -82.73 3.19 -27.75
N ASN A 329 -81.44 3.48 -27.94
CA ASN A 329 -80.71 3.03 -29.14
C ASN A 329 -79.92 1.74 -28.81
N PRO A 330 -80.52 0.54 -29.00
CA PRO A 330 -79.86 -0.73 -28.72
C PRO A 330 -78.60 -0.94 -29.57
N ALA A 331 -78.43 -0.19 -30.67
CA ALA A 331 -77.21 -0.24 -31.48
C ALA A 331 -76.00 0.40 -30.78
N ALA A 332 -76.18 1.46 -29.99
CA ALA A 332 -75.08 2.07 -29.23
C ALA A 332 -74.62 1.19 -28.05
N MET A 333 -75.56 0.48 -27.43
CA MET A 333 -75.28 -0.50 -26.37
C MET A 333 -74.58 -1.76 -26.91
N MET A 334 -75.01 -2.26 -28.08
CA MET A 334 -74.35 -3.38 -28.78
C MET A 334 -72.98 -3.01 -29.33
N ALA A 335 -72.75 -1.77 -29.77
CA ALA A 335 -71.44 -1.28 -30.19
C ALA A 335 -70.44 -1.23 -29.01
N GLY A 336 -70.89 -0.83 -27.82
CA GLY A 336 -70.08 -0.87 -26.59
C GLY A 336 -69.67 -2.28 -26.17
N MET A 337 -70.55 -3.27 -26.34
CA MET A 337 -70.24 -4.69 -26.10
C MET A 337 -69.33 -5.29 -27.18
N ALA A 338 -69.51 -4.93 -28.46
CA ALA A 338 -68.71 -5.46 -29.56
C ALA A 338 -67.23 -5.02 -29.50
N VAL A 339 -66.97 -3.79 -29.05
CA VAL A 339 -65.60 -3.28 -28.83
C VAL A 339 -64.93 -3.98 -27.65
N GLY A 340 -65.69 -4.30 -26.59
CA GLY A 340 -65.20 -5.11 -25.46
C GLY A 340 -64.84 -6.55 -25.84
N GLY A 341 -65.58 -7.15 -26.78
CA GLY A 341 -65.34 -8.51 -27.28
C GLY A 341 -64.07 -8.65 -28.14
N ALA A 342 -63.80 -7.67 -29.01
CA ALA A 342 -62.64 -7.70 -29.91
C ALA A 342 -61.29 -7.48 -29.20
N VAL A 343 -61.27 -6.72 -28.11
CA VAL A 343 -60.07 -6.57 -27.25
C VAL A 343 -59.88 -7.81 -26.37
N GLY A 344 -60.97 -8.42 -25.89
CA GLY A 344 -60.95 -9.67 -25.12
C GLY A 344 -60.39 -10.87 -25.88
N GLN A 345 -60.68 -10.98 -27.19
CA GLN A 345 -60.20 -12.09 -28.03
C GLN A 345 -58.71 -11.98 -28.40
N ASN A 346 -58.16 -10.76 -28.54
CA ASN A 346 -56.73 -10.56 -28.82
C ASN A 346 -55.84 -10.85 -27.59
N ILE A 347 -56.36 -10.64 -26.38
CA ILE A 347 -55.65 -10.97 -25.12
C ILE A 347 -55.75 -12.47 -24.80
N ALA A 348 -56.88 -13.11 -25.10
CA ALA A 348 -57.06 -14.56 -24.93
C ALA A 348 -56.15 -15.39 -25.87
N GLY A 349 -55.89 -14.92 -27.10
CA GLY A 349 -54.99 -15.59 -28.06
C GLY A 349 -53.52 -15.51 -27.68
N ALA A 350 -53.05 -14.39 -27.12
CA ALA A 350 -51.66 -14.21 -26.69
C ALA A 350 -51.32 -14.99 -25.39
N MET A 351 -52.32 -15.21 -24.53
CA MET A 351 -52.15 -15.89 -23.24
C MET A 351 -52.12 -17.42 -23.37
N ASN A 352 -52.68 -17.99 -24.44
CA ASN A 352 -52.72 -19.43 -24.67
C ASN A 352 -51.34 -20.01 -25.11
N ASN A 353 -50.45 -19.18 -25.66
CA ASN A 353 -49.08 -19.58 -26.02
C ASN A 353 -48.07 -19.51 -24.87
N MET A 354 -48.45 -18.96 -23.71
CA MET A 354 -47.54 -18.82 -22.56
C MET A 354 -47.77 -19.85 -21.45
N MET A 355 -48.80 -20.71 -21.58
CA MET A 355 -49.20 -21.66 -20.53
C MET A 355 -48.78 -23.13 -20.76
N SER A 356 -48.05 -23.45 -21.83
CA SER A 356 -47.47 -24.79 -22.04
C SER A 356 -45.96 -24.79 -21.81
N GLY A 357 -45.53 -24.68 -20.55
CA GLY A 357 -44.10 -24.63 -20.20
C GLY A 357 -43.81 -24.89 -18.73
N ASN A 358 -43.84 -26.18 -18.37
CA ASN A 358 -43.13 -26.83 -17.26
C ASN A 358 -43.40 -26.46 -15.79
N SER A 359 -44.04 -27.43 -15.15
CA SER A 359 -43.97 -27.83 -13.75
C SER A 359 -42.54 -28.03 -13.20
N GLN A 360 -42.24 -27.48 -12.02
CA GLN A 360 -41.79 -28.28 -10.86
C GLN A 360 -41.67 -27.47 -9.54
N GLN A 361 -42.27 -28.08 -8.51
CA GLN A 361 -41.94 -28.11 -7.07
C GLN A 361 -42.17 -26.91 -6.13
N GLN A 362 -42.92 -27.24 -5.07
CA GLN A 362 -43.28 -26.49 -3.88
C GLN A 362 -42.07 -26.24 -2.96
N SER A 363 -42.01 -25.06 -2.36
CA SER A 363 -41.23 -24.81 -1.13
C SER A 363 -41.88 -23.72 -0.29
N VAL A 364 -42.03 -24.03 1.00
CA VAL A 364 -42.64 -23.23 2.07
C VAL A 364 -41.67 -22.14 2.50
N VAL A 365 -42.07 -20.86 2.58
CA VAL A 365 -41.15 -19.72 2.81
C VAL A 365 -41.22 -19.24 4.26
N SER A 366 -40.18 -19.56 5.04
CA SER A 366 -39.83 -19.00 6.35
C SER A 366 -39.10 -17.65 6.20
N PRO A 367 -39.01 -16.80 7.25
CA PRO A 367 -38.40 -15.46 7.17
C PRO A 367 -36.97 -15.49 6.61
N PRO A 368 -36.54 -14.47 5.86
CA PRO A 368 -35.27 -14.50 5.16
C PRO A 368 -34.11 -14.52 6.17
N PRO A 369 -33.25 -15.56 6.13
CA PRO A 369 -32.05 -15.61 6.95
C PRO A 369 -31.03 -14.56 6.47
N ILE A 370 -30.19 -14.11 7.41
CA ILE A 370 -29.02 -13.25 7.16
C ILE A 370 -28.25 -13.81 5.95
N PRO A 371 -27.84 -12.97 4.97
CA PRO A 371 -27.15 -13.46 3.77
C PRO A 371 -25.85 -14.15 4.19
N THR A 372 -25.88 -15.48 4.18
CA THR A 372 -24.71 -16.34 4.30
C THR A 372 -24.23 -16.62 2.89
N THR A 373 -22.93 -16.53 2.67
CA THR A 373 -22.33 -16.83 1.36
C THR A 373 -22.67 -18.27 0.98
N ALA A 374 -23.51 -18.41 -0.05
CA ALA A 374 -23.97 -19.69 -0.56
C ALA A 374 -23.00 -20.22 -1.62
N TYR A 375 -22.56 -21.47 -1.46
CA TYR A 375 -21.67 -22.16 -2.38
C TYR A 375 -22.40 -23.27 -3.12
N HIS A 376 -22.12 -23.40 -4.41
CA HIS A 376 -22.52 -24.55 -5.22
C HIS A 376 -21.28 -25.36 -5.58
N ILE A 377 -21.38 -26.69 -5.52
CA ILE A 377 -20.29 -27.61 -5.84
C ILE A 377 -20.71 -28.58 -6.96
N ALA A 378 -19.78 -29.02 -7.79
CA ALA A 378 -20.06 -30.02 -8.82
C ALA A 378 -19.80 -31.43 -8.27
N VAL A 379 -20.85 -32.21 -8.03
CA VAL A 379 -20.77 -33.62 -7.62
C VAL A 379 -21.17 -34.49 -8.81
N ASN A 380 -20.29 -35.38 -9.26
CA ASN A 380 -20.51 -36.23 -10.44
C ASN A 380 -20.90 -35.46 -11.73
N GLY A 381 -20.37 -34.24 -11.91
CA GLY A 381 -20.66 -33.38 -13.06
C GLY A 381 -22.01 -32.65 -13.00
N GLN A 382 -22.74 -32.75 -11.89
CA GLN A 382 -23.96 -31.98 -11.65
C GLN A 382 -23.75 -30.95 -10.54
N ALA A 383 -24.29 -29.75 -10.73
CA ALA A 383 -24.28 -28.71 -9.71
C ALA A 383 -25.17 -29.12 -8.52
N SER A 384 -24.64 -29.01 -7.31
CA SER A 384 -25.30 -29.32 -6.05
C SER A 384 -25.09 -28.18 -5.04
N GLY A 385 -26.11 -27.87 -4.23
CA GLY A 385 -26.13 -26.73 -3.30
C GLY A 385 -27.48 -25.98 -3.34
N PRO A 386 -27.61 -24.84 -2.64
CA PRO A 386 -26.57 -24.08 -1.96
C PRO A 386 -26.13 -24.69 -0.63
N TYR A 387 -24.82 -24.67 -0.38
CA TYR A 387 -24.19 -25.06 0.88
C TYR A 387 -23.57 -23.85 1.56
N ASP A 388 -23.56 -23.85 2.90
CA ASP A 388 -22.79 -22.90 3.68
C ASP A 388 -21.35 -23.42 3.93
N ARG A 389 -20.47 -22.56 4.45
CA ARG A 389 -19.07 -22.94 4.73
C ARG A 389 -18.98 -24.11 5.70
N ASN A 390 -19.85 -24.17 6.71
CA ASN A 390 -19.84 -25.22 7.73
C ASN A 390 -20.17 -26.60 7.13
N THR A 391 -21.15 -26.64 6.24
CA THR A 391 -21.52 -27.87 5.52
C THR A 391 -20.38 -28.33 4.61
N LEU A 392 -19.71 -27.40 3.90
CA LEU A 392 -18.53 -27.74 3.10
C LEU A 392 -17.37 -28.28 3.94
N THR A 393 -17.15 -27.76 5.15
CA THR A 393 -16.16 -28.32 6.09
C THR A 393 -16.48 -29.77 6.44
N GLN A 394 -17.74 -30.09 6.74
CA GLN A 394 -18.17 -31.47 7.04
C GLN A 394 -18.07 -32.39 5.81
N MET A 395 -18.39 -31.88 4.63
CA MET A 395 -18.23 -32.62 3.37
C MET A 395 -16.76 -32.89 3.04
N SER A 396 -15.85 -31.97 3.40
CA SER A 396 -14.40 -32.16 3.29
C SER A 396 -13.92 -33.30 4.19
N LEU A 397 -14.35 -33.29 5.47
CA LEU A 397 -13.99 -34.33 6.44
C LEU A 397 -14.50 -35.74 6.07
N SER A 398 -15.67 -35.81 5.42
CA SER A 398 -16.25 -37.07 4.93
C SER A 398 -15.74 -37.51 3.55
N GLY A 399 -14.83 -36.75 2.94
CA GLY A 399 -14.25 -37.04 1.63
C GLY A 399 -15.20 -36.83 0.44
N GLN A 400 -16.38 -36.24 0.66
CA GLN A 400 -17.37 -35.93 -0.38
C GLN A 400 -17.06 -34.62 -1.11
N PHE A 401 -16.22 -33.78 -0.52
CA PHE A 401 -15.74 -32.52 -1.08
C PHE A 401 -14.22 -32.51 -1.08
N LEU A 402 -13.61 -32.42 -2.27
CA LEU A 402 -12.17 -32.49 -2.45
C LEU A 402 -11.64 -31.14 -2.94
N SER A 403 -10.34 -30.91 -2.79
CA SER A 403 -9.66 -29.71 -3.30
C SER A 403 -9.83 -29.52 -4.81
N SER A 404 -10.04 -30.60 -5.54
CA SER A 404 -10.27 -30.62 -6.99
C SER A 404 -11.72 -30.41 -7.41
N THR A 405 -12.67 -30.40 -6.47
CA THR A 405 -14.10 -30.19 -6.77
C THR A 405 -14.32 -28.78 -7.32
N LEU A 406 -15.12 -28.65 -8.38
CA LEU A 406 -15.51 -27.34 -8.92
C LEU A 406 -16.54 -26.69 -8.01
N VAL A 407 -16.34 -25.41 -7.72
CA VAL A 407 -17.14 -24.58 -6.83
C VAL A 407 -17.50 -23.28 -7.55
N TRP A 408 -18.71 -22.81 -7.30
CA TRP A 408 -19.17 -21.51 -7.74
C TRP A 408 -19.93 -20.82 -6.61
N LYS A 409 -19.72 -19.52 -6.44
CA LYS A 409 -20.50 -18.67 -5.53
C LYS A 409 -20.97 -17.42 -6.28
N PRO A 410 -22.08 -16.78 -5.86
CA PRO A 410 -22.51 -15.51 -6.44
C PRO A 410 -21.37 -14.49 -6.45
N GLY A 411 -21.10 -13.90 -7.62
CA GLY A 411 -19.98 -12.97 -7.84
C GLY A 411 -18.75 -13.59 -8.50
N MET A 412 -18.70 -14.91 -8.71
CA MET A 412 -17.66 -15.55 -9.52
C MET A 412 -18.04 -15.60 -11.01
N PRO A 413 -17.10 -15.32 -11.93
CA PRO A 413 -17.35 -15.33 -13.37
C PRO A 413 -17.54 -16.74 -13.94
N GLU A 414 -16.93 -17.75 -13.33
CA GLU A 414 -16.97 -19.15 -13.77
C GLU A 414 -16.80 -20.13 -12.60
N TRP A 415 -17.01 -21.42 -12.86
CA TRP A 415 -16.74 -22.49 -11.89
C TRP A 415 -15.24 -22.65 -11.72
N MET A 416 -14.77 -22.51 -10.49
CA MET A 416 -13.35 -22.62 -10.15
C MET A 416 -13.10 -23.80 -9.21
N ARG A 417 -11.88 -24.32 -9.17
CA ARG A 417 -11.56 -25.42 -8.24
C ARG A 417 -11.55 -24.93 -6.79
N ALA A 418 -11.97 -25.78 -5.86
CA ALA A 418 -12.09 -25.41 -4.45
C ALA A 418 -10.77 -24.91 -3.83
N ASP A 419 -9.63 -25.42 -4.27
CA ASP A 419 -8.28 -24.98 -3.86
C ASP A 419 -7.85 -23.61 -4.41
N THR A 420 -8.55 -23.09 -5.42
CA THR A 420 -8.27 -21.76 -5.99
C THR A 420 -9.13 -20.65 -5.37
N VAL A 421 -10.21 -21.02 -4.68
CA VAL A 421 -11.10 -20.08 -4.00
C VAL A 421 -10.51 -19.69 -2.64
N ASP A 422 -10.11 -18.43 -2.49
CA ASP A 422 -9.41 -17.93 -1.28
C ASP A 422 -10.13 -18.28 0.03
N ASP A 423 -11.46 -18.17 0.07
CA ASP A 423 -12.27 -18.44 1.27
C ASP A 423 -12.36 -19.94 1.64
N LEU A 424 -11.98 -20.84 0.73
CA LEU A 424 -12.08 -22.30 0.90
C LEU A 424 -10.71 -23.00 0.99
N LYS A 425 -9.62 -22.31 0.65
CA LYS A 425 -8.25 -22.84 0.72
C LYS A 425 -7.91 -23.44 2.09
N GLU A 426 -8.34 -22.77 3.16
CA GLU A 426 -8.10 -23.20 4.54
C GLU A 426 -8.72 -24.57 4.88
N LEU A 427 -9.79 -24.99 4.16
CA LEU A 427 -10.47 -26.27 4.41
C LEU A 427 -9.65 -27.49 3.98
N PHE A 428 -8.57 -27.29 3.23
CA PHE A 428 -7.77 -28.36 2.64
C PHE A 428 -6.32 -28.38 3.13
N MET A 429 -5.96 -27.53 4.10
CA MET A 429 -4.62 -27.53 4.69
C MET A 429 -4.50 -28.64 5.76
N PRO A 430 -3.38 -29.39 5.80
CA PRO A 430 -3.14 -30.35 6.87
C PRO A 430 -3.04 -29.61 8.22
N PRO A 431 -3.56 -30.19 9.32
CA PRO A 431 -3.47 -29.57 10.63
C PRO A 431 -2.00 -29.34 11.01
N VAL A 432 -1.67 -28.09 11.36
CA VAL A 432 -0.34 -27.73 11.87
C VAL A 432 -0.13 -28.49 13.18
N PRO A 433 0.94 -29.29 13.33
CA PRO A 433 1.21 -30.00 14.56
C PRO A 433 1.39 -29.00 15.72
N PRO A 434 0.86 -29.29 16.92
CA PRO A 434 1.06 -28.43 18.07
C PRO A 434 2.56 -28.28 18.34
N VAL A 435 3.00 -27.04 18.47
CA VAL A 435 4.36 -26.70 18.87
C VAL A 435 4.46 -27.03 20.36
N GLU A 436 5.17 -28.10 20.72
CA GLU A 436 5.60 -28.38 22.10
C GLU A 436 6.68 -27.39 22.57
#